data_AF-A0AAW7M9H9-F1
#
_entry.id   AF-A0AAW7M9H9-F1
#
_cell.length_a   1.000
_cell.length_b   1.000
_cell.length_c   1.000
_cell.angle_alpha   90.00
_cell.angle_beta   90.00
_cell.angle_gamma   90.00
#
_symmetry.space_group_name_H-M   'P 1'
#
loop_
_entity.id
_entity.type
_entity.pdbx_description
1 polymer ?
#
loop_
_entity_poly.entity_id
_entity_poly.type
_entity_poly.pdbx_seq_one_letter_code
_entity_poly.pdbx_strand_id
1 'polypeptide(L)'
;MPRIDANPQVPRRPELDATDLPHAWSGHPDTSPLRALDFWVGLHQYRAQAVAAEHVAEAAVPTEELPVMDRRQREQARAARIAELARLVPLLKELAADPRAPMRVTSATCFSILARGGQAQADREVWRILLGLSKYDDDAEVRAAADAALADLERFGTVAHAS
;
A
#
# COMPACT_ATOMS: atom_id res chain seq x y z
N MET A 1 -19.36 -7.50 -47.11
CA MET A 1 -19.50 -7.77 -45.66
C MET A 1 -19.22 -9.23 -45.38
N PRO A 2 -18.21 -9.54 -44.56
CA PRO A 2 -18.30 -10.68 -43.66
C PRO A 2 -17.91 -10.34 -42.20
N ARG A 3 -18.41 -11.20 -41.31
CA ARG A 3 -18.50 -11.09 -39.85
C ARG A 3 -17.15 -11.16 -39.14
N ILE A 4 -17.03 -10.34 -38.09
CA ILE A 4 -16.01 -10.42 -37.05
C ILE A 4 -16.52 -11.42 -36.02
N ASP A 5 -15.83 -12.55 -35.85
CA ASP A 5 -15.93 -13.38 -34.64
C ASP A 5 -14.53 -13.91 -34.32
N ALA A 6 -13.83 -13.26 -33.41
CA ALA A 6 -12.67 -13.82 -32.72
C ALA A 6 -12.59 -13.20 -31.33
N ASN A 7 -13.24 -13.87 -30.38
CA ASN A 7 -13.14 -13.67 -28.94
C ASN A 7 -11.68 -13.95 -28.50
N PRO A 8 -10.89 -12.95 -28.05
CA PRO A 8 -9.57 -13.21 -27.51
C PRO A 8 -9.73 -13.90 -26.15
N GLN A 9 -9.23 -15.13 -26.05
CA GLN A 9 -9.20 -15.85 -24.78
C GLN A 9 -8.49 -15.00 -23.73
N VAL A 10 -9.26 -14.59 -22.72
CA VAL A 10 -8.73 -13.98 -21.50
C VAL A 10 -7.83 -15.03 -20.84
N PRO A 11 -6.54 -14.76 -20.62
CA PRO A 11 -5.68 -15.69 -19.91
C PRO A 11 -6.23 -15.88 -18.50
N ARG A 12 -6.58 -17.12 -18.15
CA ARG A 12 -6.98 -17.48 -16.78
C ARG A 12 -5.82 -17.12 -15.85
N ARG A 13 -6.14 -16.36 -14.80
CA ARG A 13 -5.18 -16.03 -13.73
C ARG A 13 -4.61 -17.33 -13.15
N PRO A 14 -3.31 -17.38 -12.80
CA PRO A 14 -2.79 -18.46 -11.99
C PRO A 14 -3.49 -18.42 -10.63
N GLU A 15 -4.14 -19.51 -10.28
CA GLU A 15 -4.72 -19.77 -8.96
C GLU A 15 -3.53 -19.98 -8.02
N LEU A 16 -3.21 -18.97 -7.20
CA LEU A 16 -2.11 -19.05 -6.23
C LEU A 16 -2.56 -19.97 -5.09
N ASP A 17 -1.85 -21.08 -4.91
CA ASP A 17 -2.13 -22.06 -3.85
C ASP A 17 -1.67 -21.50 -2.49
N ALA A 18 -2.41 -21.80 -1.42
CA ALA A 18 -2.10 -21.32 -0.08
C ALA A 18 -0.73 -21.81 0.42
N THR A 19 -0.19 -22.86 -0.19
CA THR A 19 1.14 -23.41 0.06
C THR A 19 2.29 -22.56 -0.49
N ASP A 20 2.02 -21.63 -1.42
CA ASP A 20 3.04 -20.74 -1.99
C ASP A 20 3.29 -19.48 -1.13
N LEU A 21 2.56 -19.34 -0.03
CA LEU A 21 2.68 -18.20 0.87
C LEU A 21 3.85 -18.40 1.86
N PRO A 22 4.62 -17.35 2.20
CA PRO A 22 5.76 -17.47 3.09
C PRO A 22 5.36 -18.02 4.47
N HIS A 23 6.15 -18.95 5.02
CA HIS A 23 5.95 -19.53 6.36
C HIS A 23 5.89 -18.51 7.53
N ALA A 24 6.28 -17.25 7.30
CA ALA A 24 6.10 -16.16 8.26
C ALA A 24 4.62 -15.91 8.63
N TRP A 25 3.68 -16.31 7.77
CA TRP A 25 2.24 -16.07 7.96
C TRP A 25 1.50 -17.24 8.60
N SER A 26 2.12 -18.42 8.73
CA SER A 26 1.46 -19.63 9.26
C SER A 26 1.33 -19.66 10.79
N GLY A 27 1.95 -18.73 11.51
CA GLY A 27 2.02 -18.73 12.98
C GLY A 27 0.94 -17.93 13.70
N HIS A 28 0.13 -17.15 12.98
CA HIS A 28 -0.77 -16.17 13.60
C HIS A 28 -2.23 -16.48 13.24
N PRO A 29 -3.03 -17.08 14.15
CA PRO A 29 -4.38 -17.60 13.82
C PRO A 29 -5.38 -16.51 13.40
N ASP A 30 -5.10 -15.23 13.69
CA ASP A 30 -5.95 -14.09 13.32
C ASP A 30 -5.49 -13.34 12.06
N THR A 31 -4.31 -13.67 11.52
CA THR A 31 -3.75 -12.94 10.37
C THR A 31 -4.01 -13.74 9.10
N SER A 32 -5.20 -13.56 8.52
CA SER A 32 -5.52 -14.18 7.23
C SER A 32 -4.56 -13.63 6.16
N PRO A 33 -3.69 -14.46 5.56
CA PRO A 33 -2.76 -14.01 4.53
C PRO A 33 -3.49 -13.47 3.29
N LEU A 34 -4.75 -13.88 3.08
CA LEU A 34 -5.62 -13.36 2.03
C LEU A 34 -5.99 -11.89 2.28
N ARG A 35 -6.12 -11.43 3.53
CA ARG A 35 -6.33 -10.00 3.83
C ARG A 35 -5.11 -9.15 3.54
N ALA A 36 -3.92 -9.66 3.84
CA ALA A 36 -2.68 -9.00 3.46
C ALA A 36 -2.57 -8.91 1.93
N LEU A 37 -2.94 -9.98 1.21
CA LEU A 37 -2.95 -10.00 -0.25
C LEU A 37 -4.01 -9.05 -0.84
N ASP A 38 -5.20 -8.96 -0.26
CA ASP A 38 -6.24 -8.01 -0.66
C ASP A 38 -5.82 -6.55 -0.40
N PHE A 39 -5.12 -6.30 0.70
CA PHE A 39 -4.47 -5.01 0.96
C PHE A 39 -3.41 -4.71 -0.11
N TRP A 40 -2.57 -5.68 -0.45
CA TRP A 40 -1.55 -5.59 -1.51
C TRP A 40 -2.14 -5.31 -2.89
N VAL A 41 -3.20 -6.01 -3.28
CA VAL A 41 -3.91 -5.80 -4.55
C VAL A 41 -4.56 -4.41 -4.58
N GLY A 42 -5.16 -3.99 -3.47
CA GLY A 42 -5.70 -2.63 -3.32
C GLY A 42 -4.63 -1.54 -3.43
N LEU A 43 -3.42 -1.78 -2.91
CA LEU A 43 -2.30 -0.84 -2.95
C LEU A 43 -1.74 -0.63 -4.37
N HIS A 44 -1.60 -1.71 -5.15
CA HIS A 44 -1.19 -1.60 -6.56
C HIS A 44 -2.25 -0.89 -7.42
N GLN A 45 -3.54 -1.14 -7.15
CA GLN A 45 -4.62 -0.39 -7.79
C GLN A 45 -4.57 1.10 -7.42
N TYR A 46 -4.19 1.44 -6.19
CA TYR A 46 -4.03 2.83 -5.77
C TYR A 46 -2.85 3.53 -6.46
N ARG A 47 -1.69 2.86 -6.62
CA ARG A 47 -0.54 3.40 -7.37
C ARG A 47 -0.87 3.56 -8.86
N ALA A 48 -1.54 2.57 -9.46
CA ALA A 48 -2.01 2.65 -10.84
C ALA A 48 -3.07 3.74 -11.04
N GLN A 49 -3.98 3.94 -10.08
CA GLN A 49 -4.98 5.01 -10.10
C GLN A 49 -4.39 6.39 -9.82
N ALA A 50 -3.33 6.52 -9.02
CA ALA A 50 -2.64 7.79 -8.82
C ALA A 50 -1.94 8.23 -10.11
N VAL A 51 -1.25 7.31 -10.80
CA VAL A 51 -0.63 7.56 -12.11
C VAL A 51 -1.70 7.77 -13.19
N ALA A 52 -2.81 7.03 -13.14
CA ALA A 52 -3.93 7.25 -14.05
C ALA A 52 -4.66 8.57 -13.76
N ALA A 53 -4.82 9.01 -12.52
CA ALA A 53 -5.42 10.30 -12.18
C ALA A 53 -4.54 11.48 -12.62
N GLU A 54 -3.22 11.29 -12.61
CA GLU A 54 -2.26 12.24 -13.15
C GLU A 54 -2.33 12.31 -14.69
N HIS A 55 -2.62 11.20 -15.37
CA HIS A 55 -2.80 11.14 -16.84
C HIS A 55 -4.23 11.46 -17.34
N VAL A 56 -5.27 11.24 -16.53
CA VAL A 56 -6.69 11.46 -16.89
C VAL A 56 -7.09 12.93 -16.74
N ALA A 57 -6.24 13.77 -16.12
CA ALA A 57 -6.39 15.22 -16.20
C ALA A 57 -6.35 15.74 -17.66
N GLU A 58 -5.87 14.93 -18.62
CA GLU A 58 -5.74 15.32 -20.04
C GLU A 58 -6.62 14.51 -21.02
N ALA A 59 -7.35 13.47 -20.56
CA ALA A 59 -8.21 12.68 -21.46
C ALA A 59 -9.51 12.25 -20.78
N ALA A 60 -10.56 13.05 -20.98
CA ALA A 60 -11.94 12.71 -20.63
C ALA A 60 -12.47 11.59 -21.56
N VAL A 61 -12.61 10.38 -21.03
CA VAL A 61 -13.41 9.30 -21.64
C VAL A 61 -14.41 8.77 -20.59
N PRO A 62 -15.71 8.68 -20.91
CA PRO A 62 -16.76 8.37 -19.94
C PRO A 62 -16.69 6.89 -19.57
N THR A 63 -16.35 6.62 -18.31
CA THR A 63 -16.26 5.27 -17.75
C THR A 63 -17.57 4.92 -17.05
N GLU A 64 -18.04 3.70 -17.30
CA GLU A 64 -19.20 3.02 -16.71
C GLU A 64 -19.44 3.36 -15.24
N GLU A 65 -20.71 3.48 -14.88
CA GLU A 65 -21.23 3.82 -13.55
C GLU A 65 -20.74 2.84 -12.47
N LEU A 66 -19.55 3.11 -11.93
CA LEU A 66 -19.18 2.67 -10.59
C LEU A 66 -20.29 3.13 -9.62
N PRO A 67 -20.74 2.31 -8.66
CA PRO A 67 -21.69 2.76 -7.67
C PRO A 67 -21.11 4.03 -7.05
N VAL A 68 -21.84 5.14 -7.21
CA VAL A 68 -21.45 6.46 -6.72
C VAL A 68 -21.48 6.39 -5.20
N MET A 69 -20.42 5.84 -4.62
CA MET A 69 -20.23 5.81 -3.20
C MET A 69 -20.12 7.25 -2.75
N ASP A 70 -21.03 7.63 -1.86
CA ASP A 70 -21.05 8.95 -1.26
C ASP A 70 -19.64 9.26 -0.75
N ARG A 71 -19.20 10.50 -0.95
CA ARG A 71 -17.86 10.95 -0.57
C ARG A 71 -17.57 10.62 0.90
N ARG A 72 -18.58 10.77 1.76
CA ARG A 72 -18.48 10.41 3.18
C ARG A 72 -18.23 8.93 3.40
N GLN A 73 -18.88 8.05 2.64
CA GLN A 73 -18.66 6.61 2.74
C GLN A 73 -17.25 6.23 2.30
N ARG A 74 -16.73 6.86 1.25
CA ARG A 74 -15.33 6.67 0.80
C ARG A 74 -14.32 7.13 1.84
N GLU A 75 -14.56 8.29 2.46
CA GLU A 75 -13.71 8.83 3.52
C GLU A 75 -13.73 7.92 4.76
N GLN A 76 -14.90 7.40 5.16
CA GLN A 76 -15.03 6.43 6.26
C GLN A 76 -14.32 5.11 5.95
N ALA A 77 -14.50 4.56 4.75
CA ALA A 77 -13.82 3.34 4.32
C ALA A 77 -12.30 3.52 4.31
N ARG A 78 -11.81 4.69 3.86
CA ARG A 78 -10.39 5.04 3.90
C ARG A 78 -9.89 5.12 5.34
N ALA A 79 -10.60 5.81 6.23
CA ALA A 79 -10.23 5.93 7.63
C ALA A 79 -10.15 4.56 8.32
N ALA A 80 -11.11 3.67 8.07
CA ALA A 80 -11.11 2.31 8.60
C ALA A 80 -9.89 1.50 8.14
N ARG A 81 -9.51 1.59 6.85
CA ARG A 81 -8.31 0.91 6.33
C ARG A 81 -7.02 1.45 6.93
N ILE A 82 -6.92 2.76 7.14
CA ILE A 82 -5.75 3.37 7.77
C ILE A 82 -5.66 2.96 9.24
N ALA A 83 -6.79 2.91 9.95
CA ALA A 83 -6.82 2.43 11.33
C ALA A 83 -6.40 0.96 11.45
N GLU A 84 -6.78 0.12 10.49
CA GLU A 84 -6.30 -1.27 10.43
C GLU A 84 -4.80 -1.34 10.15
N LEU A 85 -4.30 -0.56 9.19
CA LEU A 85 -2.87 -0.47 8.90
C LEU A 85 -2.06 -0.01 10.11
N ALA A 86 -2.61 0.90 10.92
CA ALA A 86 -1.95 1.37 12.14
C ALA A 86 -1.75 0.25 13.18
N ARG A 87 -2.65 -0.74 13.24
CA ARG A 87 -2.49 -1.93 14.10
C ARG A 87 -1.35 -2.84 13.65
N LEU A 88 -0.99 -2.78 12.36
CA LEU A 88 0.08 -3.58 11.77
C LEU A 88 1.47 -2.92 11.89
N VAL A 89 1.60 -1.76 12.55
CA VAL A 89 2.89 -1.06 12.70
C VAL A 89 4.02 -1.96 13.21
N PRO A 90 3.84 -2.83 14.23
CA PRO A 90 4.90 -3.75 14.66
C PRO A 90 5.40 -4.67 13.52
N LEU A 91 4.49 -5.23 12.73
CA LEU A 91 4.81 -6.08 11.57
C LEU A 91 5.49 -5.28 10.46
N LEU A 92 5.08 -4.03 10.24
CA LEU A 92 5.72 -3.14 9.26
C LEU A 92 7.18 -2.84 9.66
N LYS A 93 7.47 -2.69 10.96
CA LYS A 93 8.85 -2.54 11.44
C LYS A 93 9.69 -3.78 11.17
N GLU A 94 9.13 -4.97 11.34
CA GLU A 94 9.81 -6.23 10.99
C GLU A 94 10.07 -6.35 9.48
N LEU A 95 9.08 -6.00 8.64
CA LEU A 95 9.21 -5.98 7.18
C LEU A 95 10.30 -5.03 6.68
N ALA A 96 10.60 -3.95 7.42
CA ALA A 96 11.69 -3.04 7.07
C ALA A 96 13.08 -3.70 7.16
N ALA A 97 13.22 -4.79 7.90
CA ALA A 97 14.45 -5.56 8.01
C ALA A 97 14.48 -6.80 7.09
N ASP A 98 13.42 -7.05 6.32
CA ASP A 98 13.34 -8.21 5.43
C ASP A 98 14.44 -8.16 4.35
N PRO A 99 15.11 -9.28 4.00
CA PRO A 99 16.16 -9.30 3.00
C PRO A 99 15.68 -8.91 1.59
N ARG A 100 14.39 -9.02 1.29
CA ARG A 100 13.81 -8.71 -0.01
C ARG A 100 13.48 -7.23 -0.12
N ALA A 101 14.08 -6.54 -1.09
CA ALA A 101 13.82 -5.13 -1.35
C ALA A 101 12.32 -4.78 -1.49
N PRO A 102 11.48 -5.57 -2.19
CA PRO A 102 10.05 -5.29 -2.29
C PRO A 102 9.32 -5.21 -0.94
N MET A 103 9.75 -5.99 0.07
CA MET A 103 9.14 -5.98 1.40
C MET A 103 9.49 -4.68 2.15
N ARG A 104 10.74 -4.22 2.01
CA ARG A 104 11.20 -2.94 2.60
C ARG A 104 10.54 -1.74 1.92
N VAL A 105 10.38 -1.75 0.59
CA VAL A 105 9.60 -0.74 -0.14
C VAL A 105 8.17 -0.67 0.38
N THR A 106 7.52 -1.80 0.59
CA THR A 106 6.14 -1.85 1.11
C THR A 106 6.06 -1.31 2.53
N SER A 107 7.01 -1.64 3.39
CA SER A 107 7.08 -1.08 4.73
C SER A 107 7.15 0.46 4.69
N ALA A 108 8.08 1.02 3.90
CA ALA A 108 8.22 2.47 3.74
C ALA A 108 6.94 3.12 3.18
N THR A 109 6.34 2.50 2.16
CA THR A 109 5.08 2.98 1.54
C THR A 109 3.92 2.97 2.54
N CYS A 110 3.82 1.95 3.38
CA CYS A 110 2.78 1.88 4.42
C CYS A 110 2.96 3.01 5.46
N PHE A 111 4.20 3.33 5.85
CA PHE A 111 4.45 4.46 6.74
C PHE A 111 4.08 5.81 6.10
N SER A 112 4.33 6.00 4.80
CA SER A 112 3.82 7.16 4.04
C SER A 112 2.29 7.27 4.09
N ILE A 113 1.57 6.16 3.88
CA ILE A 113 0.10 6.12 3.94
C ILE A 113 -0.40 6.49 5.35
N LEU A 114 0.22 5.96 6.39
CA LEU A 114 -0.10 6.29 7.77
C LEU A 114 0.13 7.78 8.06
N ALA A 115 1.23 8.35 7.56
CA ALA A 115 1.54 9.77 7.71
C ALA A 115 0.46 10.65 7.05
N ARG A 116 0.15 10.40 5.78
CA ARG A 116 -0.94 11.09 5.05
C ARG A 116 -2.33 10.82 5.64
N GLY A 117 -2.46 9.76 6.44
CA GLY A 117 -3.66 9.42 7.20
C GLY A 117 -3.79 10.15 8.52
N GLY A 118 -2.78 10.92 8.95
CA GLY A 118 -2.72 11.50 10.29
C GLY A 118 -2.65 10.45 11.40
N GLN A 119 -2.16 9.24 11.08
CA GLN A 119 -2.05 8.11 11.99
C GLN A 119 -0.59 7.67 12.20
N ALA A 120 0.37 8.30 11.50
CA ALA A 120 1.76 8.16 11.87
C ALA A 120 1.99 8.94 13.17
N GLN A 121 1.83 8.26 14.30
CA GLN A 121 2.34 8.75 15.57
C GLN A 121 3.82 9.10 15.41
N ALA A 122 4.30 10.12 16.13
CA ALA A 122 5.70 10.53 16.18
C ALA A 122 6.58 9.47 16.87
N ASP A 123 6.57 8.25 16.34
CA ASP A 123 7.35 7.13 16.83
C ASP A 123 8.80 7.28 16.35
N ARG A 124 9.69 7.56 17.29
CA ARG A 124 11.13 7.71 17.05
C ARG A 124 11.74 6.48 16.36
N GLU A 125 11.17 5.30 16.58
CA GLU A 125 11.63 4.09 15.92
C GLU A 125 11.32 4.09 14.43
N VAL A 126 10.11 4.50 14.04
CA VAL A 126 9.73 4.60 12.61
C VAL A 126 10.64 5.58 11.90
N TRP A 127 10.92 6.74 12.50
CA TRP A 127 11.89 7.71 11.98
C TRP A 127 13.29 7.10 11.81
N ARG A 128 13.79 6.41 12.82
CA ARG A 128 15.11 5.76 12.79
C ARG A 128 15.19 4.68 11.70
N ILE A 129 14.14 3.89 11.53
CA ILE A 129 14.06 2.87 10.48
C ILE A 129 14.11 3.52 9.10
N LEU A 130 13.25 4.52 8.84
CA LEU A 130 13.18 5.17 7.53
C LEU A 130 14.47 5.94 7.20
N LEU A 131 15.08 6.62 8.16
CA LEU A 131 16.41 7.24 7.97
C LEU A 131 17.49 6.19 7.68
N GLY A 132 17.38 5.02 8.31
CA GLY A 132 18.26 3.88 8.04
C GLY A 132 18.13 3.39 6.60
N LEU A 133 16.91 3.15 6.15
CA LEU A 133 16.61 2.72 4.78
C LEU A 133 17.03 3.77 3.74
N SER A 134 16.64 5.03 3.94
CA SER A 134 16.99 6.16 3.05
C SER A 134 18.50 6.28 2.85
N LYS A 135 19.28 6.17 3.91
CA LYS A 135 20.72 6.43 3.86
C LYS A 135 21.57 5.21 3.52
N TYR A 136 21.18 4.02 3.98
CA TYR A 136 22.06 2.85 4.00
C TYR A 136 21.54 1.64 3.24
N ASP A 137 20.31 1.65 2.71
CA ASP A 137 19.85 0.52 1.90
C ASP A 137 20.60 0.48 0.55
N ASP A 138 20.97 -0.71 0.10
CA ASP A 138 21.67 -0.91 -1.17
C ASP A 138 20.74 -0.65 -2.37
N ASP A 139 19.43 -0.91 -2.22
CA ASP A 139 18.44 -0.78 -3.28
C ASP A 139 17.95 0.67 -3.45
N ALA A 140 18.03 1.19 -4.67
CA ALA A 140 17.65 2.56 -4.98
C ALA A 140 16.14 2.82 -4.85
N GLU A 141 15.28 1.83 -5.13
CA GLU A 141 13.84 1.95 -4.97
C GLU A 141 13.46 2.00 -3.48
N VAL A 142 14.15 1.20 -2.65
CA VAL A 142 13.96 1.25 -1.19
C VAL A 142 14.32 2.63 -0.64
N ARG A 143 15.47 3.18 -1.04
CA ARG A 143 15.88 4.54 -0.64
C ARG A 143 14.85 5.59 -1.04
N ALA A 144 14.40 5.56 -2.31
CA ALA A 144 13.41 6.52 -2.81
C ALA A 144 12.06 6.42 -2.09
N ALA A 145 11.59 5.19 -1.80
CA ALA A 145 10.36 4.98 -1.03
C ALA A 145 10.49 5.49 0.41
N ALA A 146 11.66 5.28 1.05
CA ALA A 146 11.94 5.79 2.39
C ALA A 146 12.00 7.32 2.43
N ASP A 147 12.64 7.97 1.44
CA ASP A 147 12.68 9.43 1.32
C ASP A 147 11.28 10.03 1.17
N ALA A 148 10.44 9.42 0.32
CA ALA A 148 9.05 9.85 0.16
C ALA A 148 8.26 9.72 1.48
N ALA A 149 8.46 8.62 2.21
CA ALA A 149 7.83 8.42 3.51
C ALA A 149 8.29 9.42 4.57
N LEU A 150 9.58 9.76 4.59
CA LEU A 150 10.13 10.80 5.48
C LEU A 150 9.53 12.17 5.16
N ALA A 151 9.45 12.56 3.88
CA ALA A 151 8.84 13.81 3.47
C ALA A 151 7.34 13.88 3.87
N ASP A 152 6.62 12.76 3.76
CA ASP A 152 5.23 12.67 4.22
C ASP A 152 5.12 12.75 5.75
N LEU A 153 6.05 12.16 6.51
CA LEU A 153 6.10 12.29 7.97
C LEU A 153 6.41 13.73 8.42
N GLU A 154 7.32 14.43 7.74
CA GLU A 154 7.61 15.84 8.02
C GLU A 154 6.38 16.72 7.75
N ARG A 155 5.64 16.43 6.68
CA ARG A 155 4.50 17.23 6.25
C ARG A 155 3.21 16.92 7.01
N PHE A 156 2.98 15.66 7.35
CA PHE A 156 1.69 15.17 7.88
C PHE A 156 1.78 14.47 9.23
N GLY A 157 2.98 14.13 9.69
CA GLY A 157 3.21 13.56 11.03
C GLY A 157 2.88 14.60 12.08
N THR A 158 1.62 14.63 12.51
CA THR A 158 1.15 15.56 13.51
C THR A 158 1.81 15.27 14.85
N VAL A 159 2.21 16.35 15.53
CA VAL A 159 2.84 16.39 16.85
C VAL A 159 2.12 15.44 17.81
N ALA A 160 2.90 14.63 18.54
CA ALA A 160 2.42 13.64 19.49
C ALA A 160 1.23 14.14 20.33
N HIS A 161 0.09 13.44 20.27
CA HIS A 161 -0.93 13.56 21.29
C HIS A 161 -0.52 12.70 22.47
N ALA A 162 -0.12 13.36 23.57
CA ALA A 162 0.05 12.70 24.86
C ALA A 162 -1.26 11.95 25.18
N SER A 163 -1.17 10.63 25.26
CA SER A 163 -2.19 9.80 25.91
C SER A 163 -2.01 9.86 27.42
#